data_AF-A0A3N4YUK7-F1
#
_entry.id   AF-A0A3N4YUK7-F1
#
_cell.length_a   1.000
_cell.length_b   1.000
_cell.length_c   1.000
_cell.angle_alpha   90.00
_cell.angle_beta   90.00
_cell.angle_gamma   90.00
#
_symmetry.space_group_name_H-M   'P 1'
#
loop_
_entity.id
_entity.type
_entity.pdbx_description
1 polymer ?
#
loop_
_entity_poly.entity_id
_entity_poly.type
_entity_poly.pdbx_seq_one_letter_code
_entity_poly.pdbx_strand_id
1 'polypeptide(L)'
;MTVSEREPERDESRAGAAPGGAVALAEVAGGGEGADVSGDVVWHAVCPVDDLMPERGVAALLDGVQVAVFLLAEPYEGVRVRAVQNLDPFSGAYVLSRGIVGTRGGLPTVASPIYKQVFSLVSGECLVMADKEPKAGLAAGLIAYPARVVDGVVQVGVPA
;
A
#
# COMPACT_ATOMS: atom_id res chain seq x y z
N MET A 1 -65.92 3.03 -11.25
CA MET A 1 -65.62 4.28 -10.52
C MET A 1 -64.60 3.91 -9.46
N THR A 2 -63.33 4.28 -9.50
CA THR A 2 -62.64 5.41 -10.12
C THR A 2 -61.25 4.97 -10.57
N VAL A 3 -60.90 5.34 -11.80
CA VAL A 3 -59.54 5.35 -12.33
C VAL A 3 -58.80 6.50 -11.64
N SER A 4 -57.54 6.31 -11.24
CA SER A 4 -56.67 7.43 -10.83
C SER A 4 -55.34 7.28 -11.54
N GLU A 5 -55.27 7.93 -12.69
CA GLU A 5 -54.06 8.24 -13.45
C GLU A 5 -53.09 9.07 -12.61
N ARG A 6 -51.78 8.86 -12.79
CA ARG A 6 -50.77 9.92 -13.00
C ARG A 6 -49.34 9.36 -13.14
N GLU A 7 -48.87 9.34 -14.39
CA GLU A 7 -47.48 9.61 -14.80
C GLU A 7 -47.18 11.12 -14.57
N PRO A 8 -45.92 11.64 -14.48
CA PRO A 8 -44.86 11.43 -15.48
C PRO A 8 -43.40 11.39 -15.00
N GLU A 9 -42.55 10.87 -15.90
CA GLU A 9 -41.12 11.10 -15.97
C GLU A 9 -40.75 12.61 -15.97
N ARG A 10 -39.64 12.93 -15.31
CA ARG A 10 -38.87 14.15 -15.56
C ARG A 10 -37.40 13.76 -15.74
N ASP A 11 -37.00 13.74 -17.00
CA ASP A 11 -35.65 14.08 -17.44
C ASP A 11 -35.39 15.55 -17.11
N GLU A 12 -34.23 15.88 -16.54
CA GLU A 12 -33.63 17.19 -16.74
C GLU A 12 -32.11 17.14 -16.54
N SER A 13 -31.46 17.30 -17.67
CA SER A 13 -30.05 17.50 -17.96
C SER A 13 -29.31 18.59 -17.17
N ARG A 14 -27.99 18.40 -17.15
CA ARG A 14 -26.90 19.35 -17.49
C ARG A 14 -26.21 20.18 -16.39
N ALA A 15 -24.88 20.06 -16.51
CA ALA A 15 -23.86 21.10 -16.44
C ALA A 15 -23.39 21.63 -15.08
N GLY A 16 -22.08 21.51 -14.85
CA GLY A 16 -21.37 22.27 -13.83
C GLY A 16 -19.94 21.77 -13.63
N ALA A 17 -19.02 22.23 -14.47
CA ALA A 17 -17.58 21.99 -14.32
C ALA A 17 -16.98 22.87 -13.19
N ALA A 18 -16.12 22.25 -12.36
CA ALA A 18 -14.94 22.79 -11.65
C ALA A 18 -15.13 24.02 -10.71
N PRO A 19 -14.33 24.22 -9.63
CA PRO A 19 -12.90 23.92 -9.58
C PRO A 19 -12.35 23.35 -8.25
N GLY A 20 -11.09 22.90 -8.34
CA GLY A 20 -10.04 22.95 -7.34
C GLY A 20 -10.41 23.03 -5.86
N GLY A 21 -10.25 21.90 -5.18
CA GLY A 21 -9.96 21.86 -3.76
C GLY A 21 -8.65 21.12 -3.58
N ALA A 22 -7.52 21.85 -3.55
CA ALA A 22 -6.27 21.30 -3.04
C ALA A 22 -6.52 20.88 -1.59
N VAL A 23 -6.62 19.58 -1.34
CA VAL A 23 -6.62 19.07 0.03
C VAL A 23 -5.19 19.06 0.52
N ALA A 24 -4.92 19.99 1.43
CA ALA A 24 -3.65 20.15 2.12
C ALA A 24 -3.24 18.84 2.80
N LEU A 25 -2.00 18.43 2.55
CA LEU A 25 -1.31 17.40 3.33
C LEU A 25 -1.16 17.92 4.76
N ALA A 26 -1.83 17.28 5.70
CA ALA A 26 -1.54 17.47 7.12
C ALA A 26 -0.24 16.72 7.42
N GLU A 27 0.82 17.46 7.69
CA GLU A 27 2.10 16.95 8.17
C GLU A 27 1.90 16.29 9.54
N VAL A 28 2.20 15.00 9.64
CA VAL A 28 2.35 14.31 10.93
C VAL A 28 3.83 14.10 11.17
N ALA A 29 4.37 14.90 12.09
CA ALA A 29 5.70 14.70 12.65
C ALA A 29 5.67 13.51 13.63
N GLY A 30 6.53 12.51 13.40
CA GLY A 30 6.73 11.38 14.31
C GLY A 30 7.82 10.45 13.79
N GLY A 31 8.98 10.47 14.45
CA GLY A 31 10.23 9.91 13.96
C GLY A 31 10.36 8.39 14.01
N GLY A 32 11.04 7.87 13.00
CA GLY A 32 11.54 6.50 12.86
C GLY A 32 12.21 6.40 11.49
N GLU A 33 13.54 6.27 11.44
CA GLU A 33 14.38 6.23 10.23
C GLU A 33 14.13 4.95 9.40
N GLY A 34 12.97 4.88 8.74
CA GLY A 34 12.77 4.15 7.50
C GLY A 34 12.88 5.15 6.36
N ALA A 35 13.61 4.81 5.29
CA ALA A 35 13.82 5.73 4.17
C ALA A 35 12.50 6.00 3.44
N ASP A 36 11.85 7.11 3.82
CA ASP A 36 10.77 7.74 3.09
C ASP A 36 11.27 8.14 1.70
N VAL A 37 10.55 7.75 0.64
CA VAL A 37 10.88 8.16 -0.72
C VAL A 37 10.48 9.63 -0.93
N SER A 38 11.32 10.55 -0.45
CA SER A 38 11.17 12.02 -0.58
C SER A 38 11.56 12.54 -1.99
N GLY A 39 11.10 11.86 -3.03
CA GLY A 39 11.27 12.24 -4.45
C GLY A 39 9.93 12.26 -5.17
N ASP A 40 9.89 12.82 -6.38
CA ASP A 40 8.68 12.76 -7.21
C ASP A 40 8.27 11.29 -7.40
N VAL A 41 7.01 10.98 -7.07
CA VAL A 41 6.45 9.63 -7.22
C VAL A 41 5.55 9.55 -8.45
N VAL A 42 5.74 8.50 -9.24
CA VAL A 42 4.84 8.13 -10.34
C VAL A 42 3.85 7.10 -9.82
N TRP A 43 2.56 7.40 -9.97
CA TRP A 43 1.49 6.51 -9.53
C TRP A 43 1.14 5.50 -10.61
N HIS A 44 1.18 4.21 -10.25
CA HIS A 44 0.80 3.12 -11.13
C HIS A 44 -0.45 2.41 -10.61
N ALA A 45 -1.39 2.11 -11.50
CA ALA A 45 -2.45 1.16 -11.21
C ALA A 45 -1.86 -0.26 -11.17
N VAL A 46 -2.18 -1.00 -10.10
CA VAL A 46 -1.69 -2.38 -9.90
C VAL A 46 -2.78 -3.39 -10.27
N CYS A 47 -3.90 -3.35 -9.57
CA CYS A 47 -5.04 -4.26 -9.77
C CYS A 47 -6.31 -3.72 -9.07
N PRO A 48 -7.50 -4.24 -9.39
CA PRO A 48 -8.68 -4.09 -8.54
C PRO A 48 -8.41 -4.56 -7.12
N VAL A 49 -8.95 -3.85 -6.11
CA VAL A 49 -8.76 -4.23 -4.70
C VAL A 49 -9.38 -5.59 -4.37
N ASP A 50 -10.45 -5.97 -5.07
CA ASP A 50 -11.16 -7.23 -4.88
C ASP A 50 -10.37 -8.45 -5.38
N ASP A 51 -9.34 -8.24 -6.21
CA ASP A 51 -8.40 -9.31 -6.61
C ASP A 51 -7.37 -9.61 -5.51
N LEU A 52 -7.25 -8.74 -4.50
CA LEU A 52 -6.38 -8.97 -3.35
C LEU A 52 -7.12 -9.71 -2.24
N MET A 53 -6.51 -10.80 -1.77
CA MET A 53 -6.96 -11.45 -0.55
C MET A 53 -6.31 -10.79 0.66
N PRO A 54 -7.08 -10.44 1.72
CA PRO A 54 -6.51 -9.89 2.95
C PRO A 54 -5.37 -10.75 3.50
N GLU A 55 -4.33 -10.09 3.99
CA GLU A 55 -3.13 -10.66 4.60
C GLU A 55 -2.29 -11.56 3.68
N ARG A 56 -2.60 -11.56 2.38
CA ARG A 56 -1.81 -12.22 1.35
C ARG A 56 -1.13 -11.17 0.48
N GLY A 57 0.19 -11.20 0.47
CA GLY A 57 0.95 -10.32 -0.41
C GLY A 57 0.87 -10.77 -1.87
N VAL A 58 0.98 -9.79 -2.76
CA VAL A 58 1.20 -9.99 -4.20
C VAL A 58 2.43 -9.20 -4.64
N ALA A 59 3.12 -9.69 -5.66
CA ALA A 59 4.23 -8.97 -6.28
C ALA A 59 3.71 -8.16 -7.47
N ALA A 60 4.20 -6.92 -7.60
CA ALA A 60 3.99 -6.06 -8.75
C ALA A 60 5.35 -5.60 -9.30
N LEU A 61 5.44 -5.40 -10.62
CA LEU A 61 6.58 -4.81 -11.29
C LEU A 61 6.14 -3.47 -11.88
N LEU A 62 6.64 -2.37 -11.32
CA LEU A 62 6.25 -1.00 -11.65
C LEU A 62 7.51 -0.25 -12.08
N ASP A 63 7.62 0.08 -13.37
CA ASP A 63 8.80 0.75 -13.96
C ASP A 63 10.14 0.13 -13.57
N GLY A 64 10.20 -1.22 -13.55
CA GLY A 64 11.39 -1.97 -13.18
C GLY A 64 11.60 -2.17 -11.67
N VAL A 65 10.79 -1.51 -10.82
CA VAL A 65 10.79 -1.67 -9.37
C VAL A 65 9.86 -2.82 -8.97
N GLN A 66 10.39 -3.81 -8.23
CA GLN A 66 9.57 -4.89 -7.70
C GLN A 66 9.04 -4.55 -6.31
N VAL A 67 7.71 -4.52 -6.19
CA VAL A 67 6.98 -4.13 -4.99
C VAL A 67 6.15 -5.30 -4.48
N ALA A 68 6.11 -5.50 -3.18
CA ALA A 68 5.19 -6.38 -2.48
C ALA A 68 4.02 -5.54 -1.94
N VAL A 69 2.80 -5.85 -2.38
CA VAL A 69 1.57 -5.15 -2.00
C VAL A 69 0.73 -6.06 -1.11
N PHE A 70 0.23 -5.50 -0.02
CA PHE A 70 -0.58 -6.20 0.99
C PHE A 70 -1.88 -5.46 1.23
N LEU A 71 -2.99 -6.17 1.14
CA LEU A 71 -4.27 -5.72 1.67
C LEU A 71 -4.37 -6.17 3.13
N LEU A 72 -4.47 -5.25 4.07
CA LEU A 72 -4.70 -5.56 5.48
C LEU A 72 -6.15 -6.00 5.69
N ALA A 73 -6.39 -6.94 6.60
CA ALA A 73 -7.71 -7.35 7.05
C ALA A 73 -8.40 -6.18 7.75
N GLU A 74 -7.68 -5.51 8.65
CA GLU A 74 -8.14 -4.32 9.36
C GLU A 74 -7.34 -3.09 8.95
N PRO A 75 -7.96 -1.92 8.76
CA PRO A 75 -7.23 -0.70 8.45
C PRO A 75 -6.28 -0.32 9.60
N TYR A 76 -5.07 0.10 9.27
CA TYR A 76 -4.16 0.73 10.22
C TYR A 76 -4.06 2.22 9.88
N GLU A 77 -4.45 3.08 10.82
CA GLU A 77 -4.51 4.54 10.63
C GLU A 77 -5.37 4.94 9.41
N GLY A 78 -6.49 4.23 9.20
CA GLY A 78 -7.40 4.47 8.07
C GLY A 78 -6.90 3.94 6.73
N VAL A 79 -5.68 3.38 6.66
CA VAL A 79 -5.09 2.83 5.43
C VAL A 79 -5.19 1.31 5.41
N ARG A 80 -5.75 0.76 4.33
CA ARG A 80 -5.95 -0.69 4.14
C ARG A 80 -4.91 -1.36 3.24
N VAL A 81 -4.19 -0.61 2.41
CA VAL A 81 -3.19 -1.18 1.51
C VAL A 81 -1.81 -0.66 1.88
N ARG A 82 -0.85 -1.58 2.00
CA ARG A 82 0.56 -1.27 2.27
C ARG A 82 1.44 -1.84 1.16
N ALA A 83 2.51 -1.14 0.84
CA ALA A 83 3.45 -1.53 -0.21
C ALA A 83 4.89 -1.34 0.27
N VAL A 84 5.73 -2.35 0.04
CA VAL A 84 7.16 -2.34 0.38
C VAL A 84 7.96 -2.97 -0.75
N GLN A 85 9.28 -2.82 -0.76
CA GLN A 85 10.11 -3.54 -1.74
C GLN A 85 9.91 -5.05 -1.64
N ASN A 86 9.88 -5.74 -2.79
CA ASN A 86 9.75 -7.20 -2.80
C ASN A 86 11.08 -7.92 -2.48
N LEU A 87 12.22 -7.21 -2.59
CA LEU A 87 13.54 -7.72 -2.26
C LEU A 87 13.72 -7.82 -0.74
N ASP A 88 13.96 -9.03 -0.25
CA ASP A 88 14.41 -9.27 1.12
C ASP A 88 15.90 -8.91 1.25
N PRO A 89 16.27 -7.93 2.10
CA PRO A 89 17.65 -7.49 2.21
C PRO A 89 18.58 -8.54 2.85
N PHE A 90 18.06 -9.52 3.59
CA PHE A 90 18.88 -10.55 4.27
C PHE A 90 19.15 -11.75 3.37
N SER A 91 18.14 -12.20 2.63
CA SER A 91 18.31 -13.33 1.70
C SER A 91 18.82 -12.88 0.32
N GLY A 92 18.54 -11.64 -0.10
CA GLY A 92 18.81 -11.15 -1.45
C GLY A 92 17.81 -11.66 -2.49
N ALA A 93 16.68 -12.22 -2.05
CA ALA A 93 15.66 -12.79 -2.93
C ALA A 93 14.40 -11.91 -2.98
N TYR A 94 13.74 -11.89 -4.13
CA TYR A 94 12.48 -11.16 -4.35
C TYR A 94 11.28 -11.98 -3.86
N VAL A 95 11.09 -12.04 -2.54
CA VAL A 95 10.16 -12.99 -1.90
C VAL A 95 9.24 -12.37 -0.86
N LEU A 96 9.34 -11.06 -0.58
CA LEU A 96 8.59 -10.47 0.53
C LEU A 96 7.07 -10.52 0.37
N SER A 97 6.56 -10.45 -0.86
CA SER A 97 5.14 -10.69 -1.17
C SER A 97 4.61 -12.04 -0.67
N ARG A 98 5.49 -13.02 -0.42
CA ARG A 98 5.14 -14.34 0.13
C ARG A 98 5.27 -14.42 1.65
N GLY A 99 5.62 -13.31 2.29
CA GLY A 99 5.76 -13.21 3.73
C GLY A 99 4.43 -13.40 4.45
N ILE A 100 4.52 -13.72 5.74
CA ILE A 100 3.35 -13.85 6.61
C ILE A 100 3.07 -12.48 7.20
N VAL A 101 1.89 -11.92 6.93
CA VAL A 101 1.47 -10.69 7.58
C VAL A 101 1.00 -11.00 9.00
N GLY A 102 1.31 -10.10 9.92
CA GLY A 102 0.89 -10.16 11.31
C GLY A 102 0.95 -8.80 11.95
N THR A 103 0.82 -8.76 13.27
CA THR A 103 0.83 -7.51 14.02
C THR A 103 1.80 -7.56 15.19
N ARG A 104 2.44 -6.45 15.50
CA ARG A 104 3.26 -6.29 16.72
C ARG A 104 2.87 -5.01 17.43
N GLY A 105 2.21 -5.13 18.59
CA GLY A 105 1.69 -3.97 19.32
C GLY A 105 0.68 -3.15 18.51
N GLY A 106 -0.07 -3.79 17.61
CA GLY A 106 -1.02 -3.14 16.69
C GLY A 106 -0.42 -2.67 15.35
N LEU A 107 0.91 -2.53 15.27
CA LEU A 107 1.60 -2.18 14.01
C LEU A 107 1.53 -3.36 13.03
N PRO A 108 1.07 -3.18 11.77
CA PRO A 108 1.08 -4.23 10.76
C PRO A 108 2.52 -4.54 10.33
N THR A 109 2.81 -5.83 10.21
CA THR A 109 4.16 -6.34 9.96
C THR A 109 4.15 -7.47 8.95
N VAL A 110 5.27 -7.70 8.28
CA VAL A 110 5.48 -8.88 7.42
C VAL A 110 6.73 -9.64 7.87
N ALA A 111 6.60 -10.95 8.05
CA ALA A 111 7.74 -11.83 8.30
C ALA A 111 8.32 -12.36 6.97
N SER A 112 9.62 -12.17 6.71
CA SER A 112 10.30 -12.72 5.54
C SER A 112 10.14 -14.24 5.48
N PRO A 113 9.86 -14.83 4.30
CA PRO A 113 9.76 -16.28 4.15
C PRO A 113 11.03 -17.05 4.52
N ILE A 114 12.21 -16.46 4.32
CA ILE A 114 13.49 -17.19 4.36
C ILE A 114 14.02 -17.25 5.79
N TYR A 115 14.41 -16.11 6.34
CA TYR A 115 15.07 -16.03 7.66
C TYR A 115 14.19 -15.42 8.74
N LYS A 116 12.90 -15.18 8.46
CA LYS A 116 11.88 -14.77 9.42
C LYS A 116 12.15 -13.42 10.09
N GLN A 117 12.90 -12.53 9.45
CA GLN A 117 12.94 -11.13 9.86
C GLN A 117 11.54 -10.55 9.81
N VAL A 118 11.21 -9.72 10.78
CA VAL A 118 9.90 -9.06 10.86
C VAL A 118 10.08 -7.60 10.52
N PHE A 119 9.36 -7.14 9.51
CA PHE A 119 9.41 -5.77 9.03
C PHE A 119 8.10 -5.05 9.28
N SER A 120 8.17 -3.76 9.61
CA SER A 120 7.02 -2.86 9.63
C SER A 120 6.50 -2.68 8.20
N LEU A 121 5.20 -2.89 7.98
CA LEU A 121 4.55 -2.56 6.70
C LEU A 121 4.23 -1.06 6.56
N VAL A 122 4.45 -0.27 7.63
CA VAL A 122 4.24 1.18 7.63
C VAL A 122 5.53 1.91 7.28
N SER A 123 6.59 1.66 8.04
CA SER A 123 7.88 2.35 7.93
C SER A 123 8.95 1.57 7.18
N GLY A 124 8.75 0.26 6.99
CA GLY A 124 9.78 -0.64 6.44
C GLY A 124 10.86 -1.05 7.45
N GLU A 125 10.86 -0.53 8.67
CA GLU A 125 11.85 -0.87 9.71
C GLU A 125 11.91 -2.38 9.98
N CYS A 126 13.13 -2.93 10.13
CA CYS A 126 13.32 -4.31 10.58
C CYS A 126 13.24 -4.39 12.11
N LEU A 127 12.15 -4.96 12.60
CA LEU A 127 11.84 -5.09 14.03
C LEU A 127 12.49 -6.32 14.67
N VAL A 128 12.85 -7.32 13.85
CA VAL A 128 13.49 -8.56 14.29
C VAL A 128 14.52 -8.98 13.25
N MET A 129 15.80 -8.99 13.63
CA MET A 129 16.94 -9.30 12.73
C MET A 129 17.18 -10.81 12.53
N ALA A 130 16.68 -11.64 13.44
CA ALA A 130 16.85 -13.10 13.44
C ALA A 130 18.32 -13.56 13.33
N ASP A 131 19.23 -12.88 14.04
CA ASP A 131 20.68 -13.15 14.08
C ASP A 131 21.33 -13.25 12.69
N LYS A 132 20.81 -12.48 11.73
CA LYS A 132 21.36 -12.31 10.39
C LYS A 132 21.74 -10.86 10.14
N GLU A 133 22.69 -10.69 9.23
CA GLU A 133 23.03 -9.39 8.67
C GLU A 133 22.43 -9.26 7.27
N PRO A 134 22.07 -8.04 6.84
CA PRO A 134 21.71 -7.76 5.46
C PRO A 134 22.85 -8.13 4.50
N LYS A 135 22.51 -8.38 3.23
CA LYS A 135 23.49 -8.54 2.17
C LYS A 135 24.29 -7.25 1.99
N ALA A 136 25.57 -7.39 1.64
CA ALA A 136 26.46 -6.26 1.43
C ALA A 136 25.85 -5.23 0.46
N GLY A 137 25.82 -3.96 0.88
CA GLY A 137 25.23 -2.86 0.11
C GLY A 137 23.73 -2.66 0.29
N LEU A 138 23.04 -3.47 1.11
CA LEU A 138 21.62 -3.31 1.43
C LEU A 138 21.41 -2.82 2.87
N ALA A 139 20.43 -1.95 3.06
CA ALA A 139 19.97 -1.56 4.39
C ALA A 139 19.21 -2.73 5.07
N ALA A 140 19.13 -2.71 6.40
CA ALA A 140 18.37 -3.71 7.13
C ALA A 140 16.85 -3.53 6.98
N GLY A 141 16.38 -2.29 6.80
CA GLY A 141 14.97 -1.99 6.55
C GLY A 141 14.56 -2.19 5.09
N LEU A 142 13.27 -2.12 4.86
CA LEU A 142 12.63 -2.10 3.56
C LEU A 142 12.35 -0.65 3.15
N ILE A 143 12.38 -0.39 1.85
CA ILE A 143 11.71 0.79 1.28
C ILE A 143 10.20 0.56 1.37
N ALA A 144 9.49 1.50 1.99
CA ALA A 144 8.04 1.58 1.97
C ALA A 144 7.58 2.52 0.85
N TYR A 145 6.57 2.11 0.09
CA TYR A 145 6.02 2.89 -1.00
C TYR A 145 4.63 3.42 -0.63
N PRO A 146 4.29 4.67 -0.99
CA PRO A 146 2.94 5.17 -0.83
C PRO A 146 1.97 4.31 -1.65
N ALA A 147 0.88 3.88 -1.01
CA ALA A 147 -0.14 3.05 -1.63
C ALA A 147 -1.54 3.55 -1.24
N ARG A 148 -2.48 3.45 -2.17
CA ARG A 148 -3.87 3.89 -1.98
C ARG A 148 -4.84 3.06 -2.81
N VAL A 149 -6.13 3.15 -2.47
CA VAL A 149 -7.21 2.63 -3.31
C VAL A 149 -7.99 3.83 -3.85
N VAL A 150 -8.11 3.92 -5.18
CA VAL A 150 -8.87 4.98 -5.87
C VAL A 150 -9.82 4.29 -6.84
N ASP A 151 -11.12 4.57 -6.72
CA ASP A 151 -12.17 3.98 -7.56
C ASP A 151 -12.11 2.44 -7.64
N GLY A 152 -11.81 1.80 -6.51
CA GLY A 152 -11.67 0.34 -6.41
C GLY A 152 -10.36 -0.23 -6.94
N VAL A 153 -9.43 0.62 -7.41
CA VAL A 153 -8.13 0.20 -7.95
C VAL A 153 -7.01 0.52 -6.97
N VAL A 154 -6.17 -0.46 -6.70
CA VAL A 154 -4.94 -0.29 -5.93
C VAL A 154 -3.93 0.46 -6.78
N GLN A 155 -3.41 1.56 -6.23
CA GLN A 155 -2.34 2.36 -6.82
C GLN A 155 -1.14 2.40 -5.89
N VAL A 156 0.06 2.33 -6.47
CA VAL A 156 1.34 2.45 -5.75
C VAL A 156 2.17 3.54 -6.41
N GLY A 157 2.74 4.43 -5.62
CA GLY A 157 3.69 5.44 -6.05
C GLY A 157 5.12 4.90 -5.94
N VAL A 158 5.84 4.83 -7.05
CA VAL A 158 7.29 4.52 -7.06
C VAL A 158 8.08 5.76 -7.46
N PRO A 159 9.34 5.91 -7.03
CA PRO A 159 10.19 7.02 -7.48
C PRO A 159 10.27 7.09 -9.01
N ALA A 160 10.22 8.31 -9.55
CA ALA A 160 10.37 8.59 -10.98
C ALA A 160 11.76 8.27 -11.54
#